data_AF-A0AAD2HRS0-F1
#
_entry.id   AF-A0AAD2HRS0-F1
#
_cell.length_a   1.000
_cell.length_b   1.000
_cell.length_c   1.000
_cell.angle_alpha   90.00
_cell.angle_beta   90.00
_cell.angle_gamma   90.00
#
_symmetry.space_group_name_H-M   'P 1'
#
loop_
_entity.id
_entity.type
_entity.pdbx_description
1 polymer ?
#
loop_
_entity_poly.entity_id
_entity_poly.type
_entity_poly.pdbx_seq_one_letter_code
_entity_poly.pdbx_strand_id
1 'polypeptide(L)'
;MILVAGWSENGWLSGGHAVRMALELSMHKAWPALLKRMNVNQIDLNADRELVIASRIWFCLYLFEHQLSYGTGRPAVLKDDESIGHCRLLLQHPLAIEDDMRLVSTVELMALRERVHNALSPFEGPVKDGHFEELRRADVNFRSWYATWDQAFSQKYEDAAFYRQSLQIQHLHAELFHNATALRGLNGPDDVMNMPAQQRSLALRSIQIARQGLDLTVNSPAYREGMKYAVNYTHATATFAASFLLRLSRLFPNDSEMPEVRTQVERLATLMAEIPAKQYALTLQVMLKRSRKRKSGSSTSRSPKTARDPHRPMSMTIDQNQPSSAQQQEPFSPAYETFPGQGQHVPHMQDADHIWRGFETTSNEQLPVWISDQTLGGNTLSQHGMNAFLLPQDYFPPATQIW
;
A
#
# COMPACT_ATOMS: atom_id res chain seq x y z
N MET A 1 10.04 -20.36 -1.24
CA MET A 1 9.03 -19.66 -0.42
C MET A 1 9.02 -18.16 -0.63
N ILE A 2 10.13 -17.42 -0.45
CA ILE A 2 10.11 -15.95 -0.60
C ILE A 2 9.71 -15.47 -2.01
N LEU A 3 10.10 -16.19 -3.07
CA LEU A 3 9.64 -15.90 -4.43
C LEU A 3 8.13 -16.10 -4.59
N VAL A 4 7.55 -17.11 -3.94
CA VAL A 4 6.09 -17.31 -3.97
C VAL A 4 5.39 -16.19 -3.21
N ALA A 5 5.96 -15.77 -2.06
CA ALA A 5 5.43 -14.66 -1.28
C ALA A 5 5.41 -13.34 -2.07
N GLY A 6 6.48 -13.02 -2.79
CA GLY A 6 6.60 -11.77 -3.54
C GLY A 6 5.60 -11.60 -4.68
N TRP A 7 5.15 -12.70 -5.28
CA TRP A 7 4.20 -12.70 -6.40
C TRP A 7 2.80 -13.19 -5.99
N SER A 8 2.55 -13.37 -4.69
CA SER A 8 1.25 -13.74 -4.17
C SER A 8 0.51 -12.52 -3.61
N GLU A 9 -0.79 -12.48 -3.83
CA GLU A 9 -1.68 -11.47 -3.26
C GLU A 9 -1.75 -11.58 -1.73
N ASN A 10 -1.61 -12.79 -1.19
CA ASN A 10 -1.56 -13.11 0.24
C ASN A 10 -0.19 -13.68 0.64
N GLY A 11 0.89 -13.06 0.16
CA GLY A 11 2.27 -13.49 0.40
C GLY A 11 2.75 -13.45 1.86
N TRP A 12 1.97 -12.88 2.78
CA TRP A 12 2.36 -12.73 4.19
C TRP A 12 2.68 -14.07 4.86
N LEU A 13 1.84 -15.10 4.69
CA LEU A 13 2.04 -16.39 5.37
C LEU A 13 3.31 -17.09 4.86
N SER A 14 3.47 -17.19 3.54
CA SER A 14 4.64 -17.80 2.92
C SER A 14 5.92 -16.99 3.16
N GLY A 15 5.80 -15.65 3.25
CA GLY A 15 6.87 -14.74 3.64
C GLY A 15 7.33 -14.98 5.09
N GLY A 16 6.39 -15.01 6.03
CA GLY A 16 6.67 -15.30 7.44
C GLY A 16 7.31 -16.68 7.65
N HIS A 17 6.84 -17.71 6.94
CA HIS A 17 7.49 -19.03 6.95
C HIS A 17 8.91 -18.99 6.39
N ALA A 18 9.15 -18.24 5.31
CA ALA A 18 10.49 -18.08 4.75
C ALA A 18 11.45 -17.40 5.74
N VAL A 19 10.99 -16.35 6.42
CA VAL A 19 11.76 -15.67 7.48
C VAL A 19 12.07 -16.63 8.63
N ARG A 20 11.08 -17.42 9.07
CA ARG A 20 11.27 -18.37 10.17
C ARG A 20 12.31 -19.45 9.85
N MET A 21 12.25 -20.04 8.65
CA MET A 21 13.25 -21.02 8.21
C MET A 21 14.66 -20.40 8.12
N ALA A 22 14.78 -19.17 7.63
CA ALA A 22 16.07 -18.50 7.56
C ALA A 22 16.68 -18.18 8.93
N LEU A 23 15.84 -17.86 9.92
CA LEU A 23 16.26 -17.72 11.31
C LEU A 23 16.76 -19.04 11.90
N GLU A 24 16.07 -20.16 11.64
CA GLU A 24 16.48 -21.49 12.06
C GLU A 24 17.84 -21.90 11.44
N LEU A 25 18.08 -21.51 10.19
CA LEU A 25 19.37 -21.67 9.51
C LEU A 25 20.41 -20.61 9.90
N SER A 26 20.12 -19.75 10.88
CA SER A 26 21.02 -18.68 11.36
C SER A 26 21.50 -17.71 10.28
N MET A 27 20.73 -17.50 9.20
CA MET A 27 21.13 -16.62 8.08
C MET A 27 21.33 -15.16 8.51
N HIS A 28 20.63 -14.70 9.56
CA HIS A 28 20.82 -13.38 10.16
C HIS A 28 22.25 -13.11 10.66
N LYS A 29 23.04 -14.16 10.93
CA LYS A 29 24.44 -14.03 11.36
C LYS A 29 25.44 -13.98 10.19
N ALA A 30 24.99 -14.28 8.97
CA ALA A 30 25.87 -14.44 7.82
C ALA A 30 26.56 -13.11 7.45
N TRP A 31 25.79 -12.03 7.36
CA TRP A 31 26.33 -10.71 7.01
C TRP A 31 27.27 -10.17 8.10
N PRO A 32 26.91 -10.16 9.40
CA PRO A 32 27.86 -9.77 10.46
C PRO A 32 29.17 -10.56 10.43
N ALA A 33 29.11 -11.87 10.19
CA ALA A 33 30.29 -12.73 10.10
C ALA A 33 31.15 -12.38 8.87
N LEU A 34 30.52 -12.17 7.70
CA LEU A 34 31.20 -11.76 6.47
C LEU A 34 31.86 -10.40 6.63
N LEU A 35 31.12 -9.41 7.15
CA LEU A 35 31.61 -8.05 7.39
C LEU A 35 32.81 -8.05 8.33
N LYS A 36 32.77 -8.86 9.40
CA LYS A 36 33.90 -9.01 10.31
C LYS A 36 35.16 -9.49 9.57
N ARG A 37 35.03 -10.50 8.70
CA ARG A 37 36.15 -11.06 7.92
C ARG A 37 36.71 -10.04 6.92
N MET A 38 35.84 -9.28 6.26
CA MET A 38 36.24 -8.18 5.38
C MET A 38 37.04 -7.11 6.14
N ASN A 39 36.57 -6.70 7.32
CA ASN A 39 37.23 -5.65 8.12
C ASN A 39 38.63 -6.04 8.64
N VAL A 40 38.89 -7.34 8.86
CA VAL A 40 40.21 -7.83 9.28
C VAL A 40 41.06 -8.35 8.12
N ASN A 41 40.66 -8.08 6.86
CA ASN A 41 41.32 -8.53 5.64
C ASN A 41 41.53 -10.07 5.57
N GLN A 42 40.57 -10.85 6.08
CA GLN A 42 40.56 -12.32 6.04
C GLN A 42 39.54 -12.84 5.02
N ILE A 43 39.52 -12.25 3.83
CA ILE A 43 38.66 -12.68 2.74
C ILE A 43 39.16 -14.03 2.21
N ASP A 44 38.27 -15.02 2.15
CA ASP A 44 38.52 -16.35 1.57
C ASP A 44 37.33 -16.71 0.69
N LEU A 45 37.53 -16.77 -0.62
CA LEU A 45 36.45 -16.96 -1.59
C LEU A 45 35.69 -18.29 -1.41
N ASN A 46 36.34 -19.33 -0.90
CA ASN A 46 35.68 -20.62 -0.69
C ASN A 46 34.85 -20.61 0.59
N ALA A 47 35.43 -20.11 1.69
CA ALA A 47 34.74 -20.04 2.98
C ALA A 47 33.63 -18.98 2.98
N ASP A 48 33.82 -17.87 2.26
CA ASP A 48 32.89 -16.73 2.24
C ASP A 48 31.71 -16.96 1.30
N ARG A 49 31.78 -17.94 0.40
CA ARG A 49 30.74 -18.21 -0.60
C ARG A 49 29.37 -18.42 0.03
N GLU A 50 29.29 -19.28 1.04
CA GLU A 50 28.04 -19.56 1.74
C GLU A 50 27.55 -18.36 2.56
N LEU A 51 28.47 -17.58 3.14
CA LEU A 51 28.13 -16.35 3.86
C LEU A 51 27.55 -15.29 2.91
N VAL A 52 28.11 -15.13 1.72
CA VAL A 52 27.61 -14.20 0.69
C VAL A 52 26.21 -14.63 0.23
N ILE A 53 26.01 -15.92 -0.06
CA ILE A 53 24.70 -16.46 -0.46
C ILE A 53 23.66 -16.24 0.64
N ALA A 54 23.98 -16.61 1.88
CA ALA A 54 23.09 -16.44 3.02
C ALA A 54 22.79 -14.96 3.30
N SER A 55 23.77 -14.06 3.15
CA SER A 55 23.58 -12.61 3.29
C SER A 55 22.61 -12.07 2.24
N ARG A 56 22.76 -12.47 0.97
CA ARG A 56 21.83 -12.09 -0.10
C ARG A 56 20.41 -12.56 0.17
N ILE A 57 20.24 -13.81 0.62
CA ILE A 57 18.93 -14.36 0.97
C ILE A 57 18.33 -13.57 2.15
N TRP A 58 19.12 -13.30 3.18
CA TRP A 58 18.69 -12.52 4.34
C TRP A 58 18.26 -11.09 3.96
N PHE A 59 19.03 -10.41 3.12
CA PHE A 59 18.68 -9.10 2.59
C PHE A 59 17.38 -9.13 1.79
N CYS A 60 17.19 -10.12 0.91
CA CYS A 60 15.93 -10.31 0.19
C CYS A 60 14.75 -10.53 1.15
N LEU A 61 14.91 -11.34 2.19
CA LEU A 61 13.88 -11.54 3.21
C LEU A 61 13.52 -10.23 3.93
N TYR A 62 14.52 -9.44 4.33
CA TYR A 62 14.32 -8.12 4.92
C TYR A 62 13.49 -7.20 4.01
N LEU A 63 13.80 -7.19 2.70
CA LEU A 63 13.06 -6.40 1.72
C LEU A 63 11.59 -6.80 1.62
N PHE A 64 11.33 -8.08 1.37
CA PHE A 64 9.96 -8.58 1.18
C PHE A 64 9.13 -8.47 2.45
N GLU A 65 9.73 -8.68 3.63
CA GLU A 65 9.05 -8.48 4.92
C GLU A 65 8.57 -7.03 5.08
N HIS A 66 9.43 -6.05 4.78
CA HIS A 66 9.05 -4.63 4.84
C HIS A 66 7.99 -4.28 3.80
N GLN A 67 8.13 -4.79 2.57
CA GLN A 67 7.12 -4.59 1.53
C GLN A 67 5.74 -5.14 1.94
N LEU A 68 5.70 -6.33 2.52
CA LEU A 68 4.47 -6.94 3.04
C LEU A 68 3.91 -6.14 4.22
N SER A 69 4.76 -5.65 5.12
CA SER A 69 4.38 -4.78 6.23
C SER A 69 3.70 -3.50 5.73
N TYR A 70 4.32 -2.74 4.83
CA TYR A 70 3.72 -1.53 4.26
C TYR A 70 2.46 -1.80 3.42
N GLY A 71 2.39 -2.96 2.77
CA GLY A 71 1.21 -3.40 2.03
C GLY A 71 0.02 -3.66 2.96
N THR A 72 0.25 -4.38 4.05
CA THR A 72 -0.82 -4.92 4.92
C THR A 72 -1.09 -4.13 6.19
N GLY A 73 -0.23 -3.16 6.55
CA GLY A 73 -0.28 -2.41 7.81
C GLY A 73 0.23 -3.19 9.01
N ARG A 74 0.66 -4.45 8.83
CA ARG A 74 1.22 -5.28 9.90
C ARG A 74 2.63 -4.80 10.24
N PRO A 75 3.05 -4.81 11.51
CA PRO A 75 4.44 -4.52 11.86
C PRO A 75 5.41 -5.49 11.19
N ALA A 76 6.51 -4.99 10.65
CA ALA A 76 7.60 -5.84 10.15
C ALA A 76 8.22 -6.65 11.30
N VAL A 77 8.47 -7.94 11.05
CA VAL A 77 9.13 -8.84 12.00
C VAL A 77 10.63 -8.57 12.05
N LEU A 78 11.25 -8.36 10.90
CA LEU A 78 12.68 -8.03 10.79
C LEU A 78 12.89 -6.53 11.05
N LYS A 79 14.04 -6.17 11.64
CA LYS A 79 14.35 -4.81 12.09
C LYS A 79 15.66 -4.30 11.48
N ASP A 80 15.80 -2.98 11.42
CA ASP A 80 17.07 -2.30 11.15
C ASP A 80 18.07 -2.56 12.28
N ASP A 81 18.85 -3.64 12.13
CA ASP A 81 19.85 -4.09 13.10
C ASP A 81 21.18 -4.49 12.43
N GLU A 82 22.10 -5.05 13.21
CA GLU A 82 23.43 -5.48 12.72
C GLU A 82 23.38 -6.49 11.57
N SER A 83 22.29 -7.25 11.44
CA SER A 83 22.13 -8.27 10.40
C SER A 83 22.02 -7.68 8.99
N ILE A 84 21.68 -6.39 8.87
CA ILE A 84 21.64 -5.64 7.60
C ILE A 84 22.52 -4.38 7.62
N GLY A 85 23.09 -4.03 8.77
CA GLY A 85 23.89 -2.82 8.95
C GLY A 85 25.10 -2.76 8.02
N HIS A 86 25.32 -1.61 7.38
CA HIS A 86 26.41 -1.41 6.40
C HIS A 86 26.35 -2.36 5.19
N CYS A 87 25.18 -2.89 4.82
CA CYS A 87 25.02 -3.85 3.70
C CYS A 87 25.66 -3.41 2.38
N ARG A 88 25.81 -2.10 2.12
CA ARG A 88 26.53 -1.55 0.97
C ARG A 88 27.96 -2.08 0.82
N LEU A 89 28.63 -2.42 1.92
CA LEU A 89 29.98 -2.97 1.89
C LEU A 89 30.03 -4.33 1.18
N LEU A 90 28.91 -5.04 1.03
CA LEU A 90 28.83 -6.27 0.22
C LEU A 90 29.37 -6.04 -1.19
N LEU A 91 29.15 -4.84 -1.77
CA LEU A 91 29.60 -4.48 -3.11
C LEU A 91 31.14 -4.41 -3.26
N GLN A 92 31.87 -4.39 -2.15
CA GLN A 92 33.34 -4.40 -2.14
C GLN A 92 33.91 -5.83 -2.05
N HIS A 93 33.06 -6.83 -1.78
CA HIS A 93 33.51 -8.21 -1.69
C HIS A 93 33.79 -8.78 -3.09
N PRO A 94 34.85 -9.58 -3.31
CA PRO A 94 35.17 -10.12 -4.64
C PRO A 94 34.10 -11.04 -5.26
N LEU A 95 33.20 -11.59 -4.43
CA LEU A 95 32.06 -12.40 -4.90
C LEU A 95 30.80 -11.55 -5.19
N ALA A 96 30.87 -10.23 -5.09
CA ALA A 96 29.77 -9.34 -5.44
C ALA A 96 29.43 -9.45 -6.93
N ILE A 97 28.14 -9.35 -7.24
CA ILE A 97 27.62 -9.37 -8.61
C ILE A 97 26.90 -8.06 -8.93
N GLU A 98 26.50 -7.87 -10.18
CA GLU A 98 25.84 -6.63 -10.62
C GLU A 98 24.54 -6.36 -9.86
N ASP A 99 23.69 -7.38 -9.72
CA ASP A 99 22.38 -7.29 -9.07
C ASP A 99 22.45 -6.92 -7.57
N ASP A 100 23.59 -7.14 -6.92
CA ASP A 100 23.77 -6.77 -5.51
C ASP A 100 23.56 -5.28 -5.31
N MET A 101 23.87 -4.46 -6.32
CA MET A 101 23.69 -3.01 -6.23
C MET A 101 22.21 -2.64 -6.04
N ARG A 102 21.31 -3.31 -6.77
CA ARG A 102 19.86 -3.13 -6.62
C ARG A 102 19.37 -3.66 -5.29
N LEU A 103 19.88 -4.81 -4.85
CA LEU A 103 19.54 -5.39 -3.55
C LEU A 103 19.90 -4.44 -2.41
N VAL A 104 21.16 -4.02 -2.29
CA VAL A 104 21.63 -3.22 -1.15
C VAL A 104 21.03 -1.81 -1.16
N SER A 105 20.88 -1.17 -2.33
CA SER A 105 20.23 0.14 -2.44
C SER A 105 18.78 0.09 -1.95
N THR A 106 18.05 -0.98 -2.27
CA THR A 106 16.68 -1.18 -1.79
C THR A 106 16.65 -1.48 -0.30
N VAL A 107 17.64 -2.21 0.24
CA VAL A 107 17.72 -2.52 1.69
C VAL A 107 17.91 -1.22 2.48
N GLU A 108 18.84 -0.38 2.04
CA GLU A 108 19.05 0.93 2.66
C GLU A 108 17.80 1.80 2.60
N LEU A 109 17.06 1.79 1.48
CA LEU A 109 15.82 2.53 1.40
C LEU A 109 14.78 1.99 2.40
N MET A 110 14.63 0.67 2.53
CA MET A 110 13.70 0.09 3.50
C MET A 110 14.07 0.45 4.93
N ALA A 111 15.36 0.44 5.29
CA ALA A 111 15.82 0.89 6.60
C ALA A 111 15.53 2.38 6.85
N LEU A 112 15.76 3.25 5.84
CA LEU A 112 15.38 4.66 5.93
C LEU A 112 13.87 4.83 6.15
N ARG A 113 13.06 4.10 5.39
CA ARG A 113 11.59 4.12 5.53
C ARG A 113 11.16 3.63 6.91
N GLU A 114 11.75 2.56 7.43
CA GLU A 114 11.45 2.02 8.77
C GLU A 114 11.68 3.08 9.85
N ARG A 115 12.82 3.79 9.81
CA ARG A 115 13.13 4.87 10.76
C ARG A 115 12.09 5.99 10.72
N VAL A 116 11.71 6.44 9.52
CA VAL A 116 10.70 7.49 9.33
C VAL A 116 9.34 7.01 9.83
N HIS A 117 8.94 5.79 9.49
CA HIS A 117 7.69 5.20 9.92
C HIS A 117 7.60 5.13 11.46
N ASN A 118 8.67 4.67 12.12
CA ASN A 118 8.75 4.60 13.57
C ASN A 118 8.72 6.00 14.22
N ALA A 119 9.36 7.01 13.62
CA ALA A 119 9.36 8.38 14.13
C ALA A 119 7.99 9.08 14.04
N LEU A 120 7.12 8.62 13.13
CA LEU A 120 5.74 9.12 12.98
C LEU A 120 4.73 8.41 13.88
N SER A 121 5.15 7.35 14.58
CA SER A 121 4.33 6.59 15.53
C SER A 121 4.22 7.32 16.88
N PRO A 122 3.11 7.23 17.61
CA PRO A 122 1.86 6.52 17.27
C PRO A 122 1.05 7.23 16.18
N PHE A 123 0.38 6.43 15.34
CA PHE A 123 -0.52 6.94 14.28
C PHE A 123 -1.92 7.29 14.80
N GLU A 124 -2.23 6.90 16.03
CA GLU A 124 -3.48 7.25 16.71
C GLU A 124 -3.46 8.74 17.11
N GLY A 125 -4.52 9.46 16.73
CA GLY A 125 -4.69 10.87 17.05
C GLY A 125 -4.10 11.84 16.02
N PRO A 126 -4.09 13.14 16.36
CA PRO A 126 -3.76 14.21 15.43
C PRO A 126 -2.28 14.22 15.03
N VAL A 127 -2.00 14.80 13.87
CA VAL A 127 -0.65 15.05 13.39
C VAL A 127 -0.05 16.21 14.21
N LYS A 128 1.15 16.01 14.75
CA LYS A 128 1.87 16.98 15.59
C LYS A 128 2.92 17.71 14.76
N ASP A 129 3.33 18.89 15.21
CA ASP A 129 4.38 19.69 14.54
C ASP A 129 5.69 18.91 14.36
N GLY A 130 6.07 18.09 15.35
CA GLY A 130 7.24 17.22 15.26
C GLY A 130 7.20 16.24 14.08
N HIS A 131 6.01 15.79 13.65
CA HIS A 131 5.89 14.90 12.49
C HIS A 131 6.30 15.60 11.19
N PHE A 132 6.01 16.90 11.04
CA PHE A 132 6.40 17.66 9.84
C PHE A 132 7.91 17.88 9.78
N GLU A 133 8.56 18.12 10.92
CA GLU A 133 10.02 18.21 10.98
C GLU A 133 10.69 16.87 10.64
N GLU A 134 10.16 15.75 11.14
CA GLU A 134 10.64 14.42 10.77
C GLU A 134 10.44 14.12 9.27
N LEU A 135 9.33 14.51 8.67
CA LEU A 135 9.12 14.38 7.22
C LEU A 135 10.08 15.24 6.40
N ARG A 136 10.39 16.45 6.88
CA ARG A 136 11.38 17.32 6.22
C ARG A 136 12.79 16.70 6.26
N ARG A 137 13.17 16.08 7.39
CA ARG A 137 14.41 15.30 7.51
C ARG A 137 14.40 14.08 6.59
N ALA A 138 13.25 13.38 6.53
CA ALA A 138 13.05 12.24 5.65
C ALA A 138 13.24 12.60 4.16
N ASP A 139 12.67 13.72 3.69
CA ASP A 139 12.84 14.21 2.31
C ASP A 139 14.32 14.43 1.97
N VAL A 140 15.09 15.06 2.87
CA VAL A 140 16.54 15.23 2.67
C VAL A 140 17.25 13.87 2.57
N ASN A 141 16.92 12.93 3.45
CA ASN A 141 17.51 11.60 3.46
C ASN A 141 17.16 10.80 2.19
N PHE A 142 15.90 10.83 1.74
CA PHE A 142 15.48 10.15 0.52
C PHE A 142 16.13 10.75 -0.73
N ARG A 143 16.25 12.08 -0.81
CA ARG A 143 16.97 12.74 -1.91
C ARG A 143 18.45 12.39 -1.92
N SER A 144 19.10 12.36 -0.75
CA SER A 144 20.50 11.97 -0.63
C SER A 144 20.72 10.52 -1.05
N TRP A 145 19.84 9.61 -0.63
CA TRP A 145 19.84 8.21 -1.07
C TRP A 145 19.68 8.12 -2.59
N TYR A 146 18.68 8.82 -3.16
CA TYR A 146 18.42 8.81 -4.59
C TYR A 146 19.61 9.34 -5.38
N ALA A 147 20.18 10.49 -5.00
CA ALA A 147 21.32 11.09 -5.70
C ALA A 147 22.55 10.17 -5.69
N THR A 148 22.84 9.55 -4.55
CA THR A 148 23.96 8.61 -4.39
C THR A 148 23.80 7.42 -5.33
N TRP A 149 22.62 6.79 -5.32
CA TRP A 149 22.39 5.60 -6.11
C TRP A 149 22.20 5.93 -7.59
N ASP A 150 21.54 7.02 -7.96
CA ASP A 150 21.38 7.43 -9.36
C ASP A 150 22.76 7.65 -10.02
N GLN A 151 23.69 8.29 -9.31
CA GLN A 151 25.07 8.42 -9.74
C GLN A 151 25.74 7.05 -9.95
N ALA A 152 25.65 6.15 -8.96
CA ALA A 152 26.23 4.80 -9.05
C ALA A 152 25.64 3.97 -10.21
N PHE A 153 24.32 3.99 -10.38
CA PHE A 153 23.61 3.31 -11.48
C PHE A 153 23.99 3.91 -12.85
N SER A 154 24.19 5.23 -12.95
CA SER A 154 24.57 5.90 -14.20
C SER A 154 25.96 5.51 -14.71
N GLN A 155 26.88 5.13 -13.82
CA GLN A 155 28.24 4.74 -14.19
C GLN A 155 28.34 3.27 -14.59
N LYS A 156 27.47 2.42 -14.03
CA LYS A 156 27.58 0.96 -14.16
C LYS A 156 26.78 0.38 -15.31
N TYR A 157 25.70 1.04 -15.74
CA TYR A 157 24.80 0.53 -16.77
C TYR A 157 24.62 1.60 -17.87
N GLU A 158 25.14 1.35 -19.08
CA GLU A 158 24.99 2.30 -20.20
C GLU A 158 23.52 2.38 -20.67
N ASP A 159 22.77 1.27 -20.61
CA ASP A 159 21.34 1.17 -20.92
C ASP A 159 20.43 1.07 -19.67
N ALA A 160 20.80 1.76 -18.57
CA ALA A 160 20.16 1.67 -17.25
C ALA A 160 18.71 2.16 -17.14
N ALA A 161 18.01 2.44 -18.24
CA ALA A 161 16.75 3.18 -18.23
C ALA A 161 15.76 2.59 -17.20
N PHE A 162 15.60 1.26 -17.19
CA PHE A 162 14.75 0.58 -16.21
C PHE A 162 15.22 0.77 -14.77
N TYR A 163 16.50 0.53 -14.47
CA TYR A 163 17.01 0.56 -13.10
C TYR A 163 16.96 1.97 -12.50
N ARG A 164 17.33 2.99 -13.27
CA ARG A 164 17.27 4.39 -12.82
C ARG A 164 15.82 4.85 -12.60
N GLN A 165 14.91 4.47 -13.50
CA GLN A 165 13.48 4.77 -13.32
C GLN A 165 12.87 4.02 -12.13
N SER A 166 13.28 2.76 -11.91
CA SER A 166 12.87 2.00 -10.73
C SER A 166 13.37 2.66 -9.44
N LEU A 167 14.61 3.15 -9.43
CA LEU A 167 15.18 3.91 -8.30
C LEU A 167 14.36 5.19 -8.04
N GLN A 168 14.03 5.93 -9.11
CA GLN A 168 13.25 7.16 -9.04
C GLN A 168 11.84 6.90 -8.48
N ILE A 169 11.16 5.86 -8.96
CA ILE A 169 9.83 5.48 -8.47
C ILE A 169 9.87 5.05 -7.00
N GLN A 170 10.90 4.33 -6.59
CA GLN A 170 11.09 3.94 -5.19
C GLN A 170 11.27 5.15 -4.27
N HIS A 171 12.06 6.15 -4.69
CA HIS A 171 12.18 7.43 -3.98
C HIS A 171 10.83 8.14 -3.86
N LEU A 172 10.14 8.35 -4.98
CA LEU A 172 8.83 9.04 -5.00
C LEU A 172 7.81 8.32 -4.13
N HIS A 173 7.77 6.99 -4.19
CA HIS A 173 6.85 6.21 -3.38
C HIS A 173 7.19 6.27 -1.88
N ALA A 174 8.47 6.23 -1.52
CA ALA A 174 8.90 6.40 -0.13
C ALA A 174 8.44 7.74 0.44
N GLU A 175 8.60 8.84 -0.30
CA GLU A 175 8.12 10.16 0.10
C GLU A 175 6.58 10.19 0.19
N LEU A 176 5.89 9.73 -0.86
CA LEU A 176 4.42 9.74 -0.93
C LEU A 176 3.76 8.97 0.21
N PHE A 177 4.26 7.77 0.52
CA PHE A 177 3.71 6.93 1.57
C PHE A 177 3.76 7.62 2.93
N HIS A 178 4.90 8.22 3.29
CA HIS A 178 5.05 8.91 4.58
C HIS A 178 4.33 10.25 4.62
N ASN A 179 4.24 10.96 3.49
CA ASN A 179 3.40 12.15 3.43
C ASN A 179 1.93 11.78 3.67
N ALA A 180 1.45 10.67 3.08
CA ALA A 180 0.09 10.20 3.27
C ALA A 180 -0.23 9.87 4.74
N THR A 181 0.70 9.32 5.51
CA THR A 181 0.48 9.06 6.95
C THR A 181 0.32 10.35 7.77
N ALA A 182 0.93 11.46 7.37
CA ALA A 182 0.75 12.78 7.98
C ALA A 182 -0.38 13.62 7.36
N LEU A 183 -1.08 13.06 6.36
CA LEU A 183 -2.33 13.62 5.83
C LEU A 183 -3.56 12.91 6.43
N ARG A 184 -3.37 12.06 7.45
CA ARG A 184 -4.45 11.50 8.26
C ARG A 184 -5.27 12.61 8.93
N GLY A 185 -6.57 12.36 9.08
CA GLY A 185 -7.53 13.34 9.62
C GLY A 185 -8.20 14.22 8.56
N LEU A 186 -7.75 14.19 7.30
CA LEU A 186 -8.45 14.85 6.19
C LEU A 186 -9.58 13.95 5.66
N ASN A 187 -10.80 14.19 6.15
CA ASN A 187 -12.00 13.41 5.85
C ASN A 187 -13.04 14.17 5.01
N GLY A 188 -12.77 15.43 4.68
CA GLY A 188 -13.63 16.19 3.77
C GLY A 188 -13.16 17.62 3.52
N PRO A 189 -13.93 18.40 2.75
CA PRO A 189 -13.62 19.80 2.47
C PRO A 189 -13.50 20.68 3.72
N ASP A 190 -14.28 20.40 4.76
CA ASP A 190 -14.24 21.17 6.02
C ASP A 190 -12.89 21.04 6.73
N ASP A 191 -12.30 19.83 6.72
CA ASP A 191 -10.96 19.61 7.28
C ASP A 191 -9.89 20.34 6.43
N VAL A 192 -10.06 20.36 5.10
CA VAL A 192 -9.15 21.09 4.19
C VAL A 192 -9.20 22.59 4.43
N MET A 193 -10.37 23.16 4.75
CA MET A 193 -10.49 24.58 5.06
C MET A 193 -9.80 24.96 6.37
N ASN A 194 -9.81 24.06 7.35
CA ASN A 194 -9.25 24.29 8.68
C ASN A 194 -7.81 23.75 8.84
N MET A 195 -7.21 23.20 7.78
CA MET A 195 -5.93 22.52 7.87
C MET A 195 -4.76 23.49 8.14
N PRO A 196 -3.75 23.10 8.93
CA PRO A 196 -2.52 23.87 9.08
C PRO A 196 -1.78 24.08 7.75
N ALA A 197 -1.11 25.23 7.60
CA ALA A 197 -0.37 25.57 6.39
C ALA A 197 0.70 24.52 6.02
N GLN A 198 1.40 23.96 7.01
CA GLN A 198 2.39 22.89 6.80
C GLN A 198 1.74 21.63 6.20
N GLN A 199 0.56 21.24 6.70
CA GLN A 199 -0.20 20.11 6.17
C GLN A 199 -0.71 20.39 4.75
N ARG A 200 -1.06 21.65 4.44
CA ARG A 200 -1.47 22.06 3.08
C ARG A 200 -0.30 21.94 2.10
N SER A 201 0.87 22.45 2.47
CA SER A 201 2.09 22.30 1.66
C SER A 201 2.43 20.83 1.41
N LEU A 202 2.27 19.99 2.43
CA LEU A 202 2.48 18.55 2.31
C LEU A 202 1.48 17.89 1.35
N ALA A 203 0.21 18.29 1.39
CA ALA A 203 -0.81 17.80 0.45
C ALA A 203 -0.49 18.17 -1.00
N LEU A 204 -0.12 19.43 -1.26
CA LEU A 204 0.25 19.89 -2.61
C LEU A 204 1.49 19.15 -3.13
N ARG A 205 2.48 18.95 -2.27
CA ARG A 205 3.67 18.15 -2.58
C ARG A 205 3.30 16.70 -2.94
N SER A 206 2.40 16.08 -2.18
CA SER A 206 1.90 14.72 -2.45
C SER A 206 1.17 14.60 -3.79
N ILE A 207 0.40 15.61 -4.22
CA ILE A 207 -0.21 15.64 -5.56
C ILE A 207 0.87 15.59 -6.64
N GLN A 208 1.91 16.42 -6.51
CA GLN A 208 3.01 16.48 -7.47
C GLN A 208 3.77 15.15 -7.56
N ILE A 209 4.13 14.57 -6.41
CA ILE A 209 4.84 13.28 -6.34
C ILE A 209 4.02 12.17 -6.97
N ALA A 210 2.73 12.07 -6.63
CA ALA A 210 1.87 11.02 -7.17
C ALA A 210 1.69 11.18 -8.69
N ARG A 211 1.51 12.40 -9.20
CA ARG A 211 1.48 12.67 -10.66
C ARG A 211 2.78 12.25 -11.33
N GLN A 212 3.93 12.61 -10.76
CA GLN A 212 5.23 12.23 -11.30
C GLN A 212 5.44 10.70 -11.29
N GLY A 213 5.06 10.02 -10.21
CA GLY A 213 5.16 8.57 -10.10
C GLY A 213 4.28 7.84 -11.11
N LEU A 214 3.05 8.31 -11.33
CA LEU A 214 2.15 7.76 -12.34
C LEU A 214 2.68 8.01 -13.75
N ASP A 215 3.14 9.23 -14.04
CA ASP A 215 3.72 9.59 -15.32
C ASP A 215 4.88 8.66 -15.69
N LEU A 216 5.84 8.48 -14.78
CA LEU A 216 6.96 7.54 -14.97
C LEU A 216 6.47 6.11 -15.20
N THR A 217 5.45 5.67 -14.46
CA THR A 217 4.92 4.31 -14.56
C THR A 217 4.26 4.04 -15.92
N VAL A 218 3.52 5.01 -16.47
CA VAL A 218 2.72 4.82 -17.71
C VAL A 218 3.41 5.31 -18.98
N ASN A 219 4.34 6.26 -18.89
CA ASN A 219 5.03 6.85 -20.04
C ASN A 219 6.43 6.29 -20.28
N SER A 220 7.10 5.74 -19.27
CA SER A 220 8.39 5.08 -19.52
C SER A 220 8.17 3.72 -20.19
N PRO A 221 8.72 3.48 -21.40
CA PRO A 221 8.66 2.16 -22.02
C PRO A 221 9.39 1.10 -21.20
N ALA A 222 10.60 1.41 -20.71
CA ALA A 222 11.42 0.45 -19.98
C ALA A 222 10.77 0.03 -18.65
N TYR A 223 10.19 1.00 -17.91
CA TYR A 223 9.50 0.68 -16.66
C TYR A 223 8.18 -0.05 -16.91
N ARG A 224 7.39 0.38 -17.90
CA ARG A 224 6.14 -0.28 -18.30
C ARG A 224 6.37 -1.75 -18.66
N GLU A 225 7.42 -2.06 -19.42
CA GLU A 225 7.76 -3.44 -19.75
C GLU A 225 8.13 -4.25 -18.51
N GLY A 226 8.88 -3.66 -17.58
CA GLY A 226 9.23 -4.30 -16.30
C GLY A 226 8.03 -4.61 -15.39
N MET A 227 6.92 -3.86 -15.51
CA MET A 227 5.71 -4.09 -14.71
C MET A 227 5.10 -5.48 -14.91
N LYS A 228 5.32 -6.11 -16.07
CA LYS A 228 4.84 -7.47 -16.39
C LYS A 228 5.37 -8.54 -15.41
N TYR A 229 6.60 -8.34 -14.94
CA TYR A 229 7.32 -9.28 -14.08
C TYR A 229 7.45 -8.79 -12.64
N ALA A 230 6.87 -7.64 -12.34
CA ALA A 230 7.02 -7.01 -11.04
C ALA A 230 6.32 -7.82 -9.94
N VAL A 231 6.88 -7.74 -8.75
CA VAL A 231 6.28 -8.30 -7.52
C VAL A 231 4.97 -7.58 -7.19
N ASN A 232 4.11 -8.26 -6.45
CA ASN A 232 2.79 -7.76 -6.06
C ASN A 232 2.86 -6.37 -5.37
N TYR A 233 3.91 -6.15 -4.57
CA TYR A 233 4.16 -4.86 -3.94
C TYR A 233 4.26 -3.71 -4.97
N THR A 234 4.95 -3.90 -6.09
CA THR A 234 5.10 -2.85 -7.11
C THR A 234 3.75 -2.46 -7.69
N HIS A 235 2.88 -3.43 -7.98
CA HIS A 235 1.53 -3.14 -8.47
C HIS A 235 0.67 -2.44 -7.41
N ALA A 236 0.79 -2.85 -6.15
CA ALA A 236 0.12 -2.21 -5.02
C ALA A 236 0.57 -0.74 -4.84
N THR A 237 1.87 -0.45 -4.94
CA THR A 237 2.39 0.92 -4.80
C THR A 237 1.88 1.86 -5.89
N ALA A 238 1.84 1.41 -7.15
CA ALA A 238 1.32 2.19 -8.26
C ALA A 238 -0.19 2.43 -8.11
N THR A 239 -0.93 1.41 -7.69
CA THR A 239 -2.39 1.51 -7.44
C THR A 239 -2.67 2.46 -6.28
N PHE A 240 -1.93 2.34 -5.18
CA PHE A 240 -2.00 3.26 -4.05
C PHE A 240 -1.76 4.70 -4.51
N ALA A 241 -0.72 4.97 -5.30
CA ALA A 241 -0.44 6.32 -5.79
C ALA A 241 -1.59 6.89 -6.63
N ALA A 242 -2.18 6.10 -7.53
CA ALA A 242 -3.34 6.48 -8.34
C ALA A 242 -4.60 6.72 -7.49
N SER A 243 -4.93 5.78 -6.62
CA SER A 243 -6.07 5.86 -5.70
C SER A 243 -5.96 7.08 -4.79
N PHE A 244 -4.78 7.33 -4.23
CA PHE A 244 -4.50 8.46 -3.36
C PHE A 244 -4.58 9.78 -4.13
N LEU A 245 -4.01 9.86 -5.34
CA LEU A 245 -4.08 11.05 -6.19
C LEU A 245 -5.52 11.41 -6.57
N LEU A 246 -6.38 10.43 -6.90
CA LEU A 246 -7.79 10.68 -7.19
C LEU A 246 -8.52 11.35 -6.01
N ARG A 247 -8.26 10.88 -4.80
CA ARG A 247 -8.89 11.40 -3.58
C ARG A 247 -8.34 12.78 -3.23
N LEU A 248 -7.02 12.93 -3.28
CA LEU A 248 -6.35 14.18 -2.93
C LEU A 248 -6.72 15.28 -3.93
N SER A 249 -6.72 15.00 -5.24
CA SER A 249 -7.11 15.97 -6.27
C SER A 249 -8.57 16.43 -6.14
N ARG A 250 -9.43 15.60 -5.54
CA ARG A 250 -10.81 15.99 -5.23
C ARG A 250 -10.90 16.94 -4.04
N LEU A 251 -10.07 16.75 -3.03
CA LEU A 251 -9.99 17.63 -1.86
C LEU A 251 -9.35 18.99 -2.21
N PHE A 252 -8.52 19.03 -3.26
CA PHE A 252 -7.81 20.22 -3.73
C PHE A 252 -8.17 20.56 -5.20
N PRO A 253 -9.44 20.90 -5.50
CA PRO A 253 -9.90 21.09 -6.89
C PRO A 253 -9.28 22.30 -7.59
N ASN A 254 -8.79 23.28 -6.85
CA ASN A 254 -8.11 24.47 -7.40
C ASN A 254 -6.63 24.21 -7.71
N ASP A 255 -6.05 23.17 -7.10
CA ASP A 255 -4.62 22.86 -7.20
C ASP A 255 -4.37 21.59 -8.06
N SER A 256 -5.43 20.93 -8.54
CA SER A 256 -5.34 19.72 -9.35
C SER A 256 -6.42 19.62 -10.43
N GLU A 257 -5.99 19.30 -11.65
CA GLU A 257 -6.86 19.09 -12.78
C GLU A 257 -7.44 17.68 -12.78
N MET A 258 -8.60 17.52 -12.16
CA MET A 258 -9.30 16.23 -12.10
C MET A 258 -9.50 15.51 -13.45
N PRO A 259 -9.73 16.18 -14.60
CA PRO A 259 -9.76 15.49 -15.89
C PRO A 259 -8.43 14.80 -16.23
N GLU A 260 -7.30 15.49 -16.06
CA GLU A 260 -5.97 14.95 -16.33
C GLU A 260 -5.64 13.78 -15.40
N VAL A 261 -5.94 13.93 -14.10
CA VAL A 261 -5.76 12.87 -13.11
C VAL A 261 -6.54 11.61 -13.47
N ARG A 262 -7.80 11.75 -13.90
CA ARG A 262 -8.60 10.61 -14.37
C ARG A 262 -7.95 9.94 -15.57
N THR A 263 -7.48 10.70 -16.55
CA THR A 263 -6.78 10.16 -17.71
C THR A 263 -5.51 9.40 -17.32
N GLN A 264 -4.70 9.92 -16.40
CA GLN A 264 -3.51 9.21 -15.90
C GLN A 264 -3.87 7.89 -15.20
N VAL A 265 -4.91 7.90 -14.37
CA VAL A 265 -5.38 6.71 -13.64
C VAL A 265 -6.01 5.69 -14.58
N GLU A 266 -6.73 6.13 -15.61
CA GLU A 266 -7.26 5.29 -16.68
C GLU A 266 -6.14 4.57 -17.43
N ARG A 267 -5.06 5.29 -17.79
CA ARG A 267 -3.89 4.70 -18.44
C ARG A 267 -3.22 3.65 -17.57
N LEU A 268 -3.10 3.89 -16.26
CA LEU A 268 -2.60 2.89 -15.33
C LEU A 268 -3.52 1.67 -15.25
N ALA A 269 -4.83 1.88 -15.18
CA ALA A 269 -5.82 0.80 -15.14
C ALA A 269 -5.76 -0.08 -16.40
N THR A 270 -5.60 0.54 -17.58
CA THR A 270 -5.39 -0.19 -18.85
C THR A 270 -4.11 -1.00 -18.81
N LEU A 271 -2.99 -0.40 -18.37
CA LEU A 271 -1.72 -1.10 -18.21
C LEU A 271 -1.86 -2.33 -17.28
N MET A 272 -2.48 -2.15 -16.12
CA MET A 272 -2.65 -3.23 -15.12
C MET A 272 -3.55 -4.36 -15.64
N ALA A 273 -4.50 -4.06 -16.54
CA ALA A 273 -5.39 -5.04 -17.15
C ALA A 273 -4.67 -5.92 -18.19
N GLU A 274 -3.62 -5.41 -18.82
CA GLU A 274 -2.79 -6.11 -19.81
C GLU A 274 -1.77 -7.07 -19.18
N ILE A 275 -1.54 -6.97 -17.87
CA ILE A 275 -0.52 -7.75 -17.15
C ILE A 275 -1.17 -8.62 -16.05
N PRO A 276 -0.42 -9.50 -15.36
CA PRO A 276 -0.90 -10.28 -14.21
C PRO A 276 -1.23 -9.44 -12.94
N ALA A 277 -1.93 -8.31 -13.10
CA ALA A 277 -2.28 -7.34 -12.07
C ALA A 277 -3.78 -6.94 -12.16
N LYS A 278 -4.65 -7.85 -12.62
CA LYS A 278 -6.06 -7.54 -12.92
C LYS A 278 -6.85 -7.01 -11.72
N GLN A 279 -6.54 -7.47 -10.50
CA GLN A 279 -7.17 -6.95 -9.28
C GLN A 279 -6.95 -5.44 -9.07
N TYR A 280 -5.75 -4.97 -9.42
CA TYR A 280 -5.36 -3.57 -9.34
C TYR A 280 -6.06 -2.75 -10.42
N ALA A 281 -6.15 -3.29 -11.64
CA ALA A 281 -6.95 -2.68 -12.69
C ALA A 281 -8.42 -2.51 -12.27
N LEU A 282 -9.02 -3.56 -11.71
CA LEU A 282 -10.41 -3.56 -11.26
C LEU A 282 -10.66 -2.51 -10.16
N THR A 283 -9.76 -2.44 -9.18
CA THR A 283 -9.78 -1.41 -8.12
C THR A 283 -9.86 -0.01 -8.74
N LEU A 284 -8.94 0.32 -9.66
CA LEU A 284 -8.87 1.64 -10.29
C LEU A 284 -10.10 1.93 -11.15
N GLN A 285 -10.61 0.94 -11.90
CA GLN A 285 -11.80 1.09 -12.73
C GLN A 285 -13.04 1.43 -11.90
N VAL A 286 -13.24 0.76 -10.76
CA VAL A 286 -14.35 1.06 -9.85
C VAL A 286 -14.23 2.47 -9.27
N MET A 287 -13.03 2.88 -8.83
CA MET A 287 -12.78 4.23 -8.33
C MET A 287 -13.01 5.31 -9.40
N LEU A 288 -12.61 5.05 -10.64
CA LEU A 288 -12.85 5.94 -11.78
C LEU A 288 -14.34 6.14 -12.06
N LYS A 289 -15.15 5.07 -12.05
CA LYS A 289 -16.62 5.14 -12.24
C LYS A 289 -17.26 6.05 -11.19
N ARG A 290 -16.90 5.86 -9.92
CA ARG A 290 -17.36 6.73 -8.83
C ARG A 290 -16.97 8.19 -9.06
N SER A 291 -15.70 8.42 -9.43
CA SER A 291 -15.18 9.78 -9.64
C SER A 291 -15.97 10.56 -10.72
N ARG A 292 -16.55 9.87 -11.71
CA ARG A 292 -17.32 10.45 -12.82
C ARG A 292 -18.78 10.75 -12.44
N LYS A 293 -19.46 9.87 -11.71
CA LYS A 293 -20.92 9.99 -11.39
C LYS A 293 -21.27 11.27 -10.63
N ARG A 294 -20.41 11.75 -9.72
CA ARG A 294 -20.70 12.96 -8.92
C ARG A 294 -20.84 14.24 -9.75
N LYS A 295 -20.24 14.30 -10.95
CA LYS A 295 -20.39 15.44 -11.87
C LYS A 295 -21.81 15.55 -12.44
N SER A 296 -22.57 14.44 -12.47
CA SER A 296 -23.98 14.41 -12.88
C SER A 296 -24.95 14.77 -11.75
N GLY A 297 -24.56 14.51 -10.49
CA GLY A 297 -25.42 14.70 -9.31
C GLY A 297 -25.35 16.05 -8.61
N SER A 298 -24.43 16.96 -8.99
CA SER A 298 -24.31 18.28 -8.32
C SER A 298 -25.27 19.36 -8.84
N SER A 299 -26.27 19.00 -9.66
CA SER A 299 -27.26 19.94 -10.21
C SER A 299 -28.68 19.78 -9.66
N THR A 300 -28.94 18.89 -8.70
CA THR A 300 -30.29 18.76 -8.14
C THR A 300 -30.26 18.31 -6.68
N SER A 301 -29.98 19.25 -5.79
CA SER A 301 -30.58 19.20 -4.46
C SER A 301 -32.09 19.41 -4.63
N ARG A 302 -32.84 18.31 -4.74
CA ARG A 302 -34.27 18.31 -4.44
C ARG A 302 -34.44 17.61 -3.11
N SER A 303 -34.59 18.39 -2.05
CA SER A 303 -35.11 17.92 -0.77
C SER A 303 -36.41 17.14 -1.00
N PRO A 304 -36.60 15.95 -0.42
CA PRO A 304 -37.89 15.27 -0.46
C PRO A 304 -38.87 16.13 0.34
N LYS A 305 -39.82 16.77 -0.35
CA LYS A 305 -41.00 17.32 0.31
C LYS A 305 -41.78 16.15 0.88
N THR A 306 -41.85 16.09 2.20
CA THR A 306 -42.75 15.19 2.95
C THR A 306 -44.18 15.41 2.44
N ALA A 307 -44.72 14.44 1.71
CA ALA A 307 -46.14 14.35 1.47
C ALA A 307 -46.79 13.82 2.76
N ARG A 308 -47.56 14.70 3.40
CA ARG A 308 -48.48 14.40 4.49
C ARG A 308 -49.59 13.52 3.89
N ASP A 309 -49.72 12.29 4.35
CA ASP A 309 -50.95 11.51 4.13
C ASP A 309 -51.83 11.51 5.40
N PRO A 310 -53.16 11.57 5.27
CA PRO A 310 -54.08 11.77 6.37
C PRO A 310 -54.46 10.48 7.09
N HIS A 311 -54.69 10.63 8.40
CA HIS A 311 -55.17 9.63 9.35
C HIS A 311 -56.35 8.76 8.88
N ARG A 312 -56.32 7.47 9.27
CA ARG A 312 -57.51 6.72 9.73
C ARG A 312 -57.16 5.71 10.84
N PRO A 313 -58.11 5.35 11.72
CA PRO A 313 -57.84 5.06 13.13
C PRO A 313 -57.80 3.58 13.53
N MET A 314 -57.01 3.33 14.59
CA MET A 314 -57.08 2.34 15.69
C MET A 314 -57.84 1.01 15.50
N SER A 315 -57.16 -0.09 15.84
CA SER A 315 -57.73 -1.12 16.72
C SER A 315 -56.65 -1.65 17.67
N MET A 316 -56.99 -1.65 18.97
CA MET A 316 -56.22 -2.20 20.07
C MET A 316 -56.60 -3.67 20.26
N THR A 317 -55.61 -4.54 20.36
CA THR A 317 -55.75 -5.80 21.09
C THR A 317 -54.49 -6.02 21.91
N ILE A 318 -54.69 -5.91 23.22
CA ILE A 318 -53.81 -6.38 24.29
C ILE A 318 -53.80 -7.90 24.22
N ASP A 319 -52.63 -8.53 24.31
CA ASP A 319 -52.55 -9.73 25.14
C ASP A 319 -51.18 -9.90 25.78
N GLN A 320 -51.26 -10.43 27.00
CA GLN A 320 -50.34 -10.37 28.11
C GLN A 320 -49.85 -11.79 28.37
N ASN A 321 -48.54 -12.05 28.48
CA ASN A 321 -48.00 -13.13 29.33
C ASN A 321 -46.45 -13.16 29.39
N GLN A 322 -45.93 -12.97 30.59
CA GLN A 322 -44.64 -13.47 31.12
C GLN A 322 -44.90 -14.85 31.79
N PRO A 323 -43.91 -15.74 32.12
CA PRO A 323 -42.69 -15.39 32.87
C PRO A 323 -41.39 -16.25 32.70
N SER A 324 -40.28 -15.67 33.19
CA SER A 324 -39.14 -16.21 33.98
C SER A 324 -38.30 -17.46 33.63
N SER A 325 -36.97 -17.22 33.76
CA SER A 325 -35.87 -18.06 34.32
C SER A 325 -35.18 -19.16 33.50
N ALA A 326 -33.86 -19.02 33.29
CA ALA A 326 -32.81 -19.87 33.89
C ALA A 326 -31.41 -19.49 33.37
N GLN A 327 -30.44 -19.38 34.29
CA GLN A 327 -29.01 -19.32 34.04
C GLN A 327 -28.49 -20.69 33.58
N GLN A 328 -27.62 -20.72 32.56
CA GLN A 328 -26.61 -21.78 32.38
C GLN A 328 -25.39 -21.21 31.65
N GLN A 329 -24.23 -21.36 32.31
CA GLN A 329 -22.89 -21.13 31.77
C GLN A 329 -22.51 -22.33 30.89
N GLU A 330 -21.88 -22.07 29.73
CA GLU A 330 -21.09 -23.04 28.94
C GLU A 330 -20.12 -22.25 28.00
N PRO A 331 -19.05 -22.89 27.48
CA PRO A 331 -17.72 -22.30 27.34
C PRO A 331 -17.44 -21.58 26.01
N PHE A 332 -16.38 -20.76 26.05
CA PHE A 332 -15.89 -19.94 24.96
C PHE A 332 -15.37 -20.81 23.78
N SER A 333 -16.03 -20.73 22.63
CA SER A 333 -15.48 -21.09 21.31
C SER A 333 -16.12 -20.21 20.25
N PRO A 334 -15.35 -19.54 19.37
CA PRO A 334 -15.92 -18.64 18.37
C PRO A 334 -16.45 -19.45 17.18
N ALA A 335 -17.75 -19.77 17.20
CA ALA A 335 -18.48 -20.16 16.01
C ALA A 335 -18.93 -18.89 15.28
N TYR A 336 -18.55 -18.77 14.00
CA TYR A 336 -19.05 -17.71 13.12
C TYR A 336 -20.56 -17.93 12.90
N GLU A 337 -21.39 -16.96 13.32
CA GLU A 337 -22.80 -16.92 12.97
C GLU A 337 -22.96 -16.48 11.51
N THR A 338 -23.50 -17.39 10.69
CA THR A 338 -23.87 -17.17 9.29
C THR A 338 -25.25 -16.50 9.24
N PHE A 339 -25.33 -15.27 8.73
CA PHE A 339 -26.61 -14.67 8.36
C PHE A 339 -27.23 -15.42 7.16
N PRO A 340 -28.53 -15.76 7.18
CA PRO A 340 -29.19 -16.40 6.04
C PRO A 340 -29.64 -15.33 5.05
N GLY A 341 -28.83 -15.10 4.01
CA GLY A 341 -29.23 -14.37 2.81
C GLY A 341 -29.05 -15.28 1.59
N GLN A 342 -30.12 -15.95 1.17
CA GLN A 342 -30.16 -16.68 -0.10
C GLN A 342 -29.93 -15.72 -1.26
N GLY A 343 -28.80 -15.87 -1.94
CA GLY A 343 -28.52 -15.36 -3.27
C GLY A 343 -27.69 -16.39 -4.01
N GLN A 344 -28.19 -16.89 -5.14
CA GLN A 344 -27.54 -17.89 -5.98
C GLN A 344 -26.11 -17.46 -6.33
N HIS A 345 -25.11 -18.21 -5.87
CA HIS A 345 -23.73 -18.05 -6.29
C HIS A 345 -23.58 -18.52 -7.75
N VAL A 346 -23.52 -17.56 -8.67
CA VAL A 346 -23.00 -17.77 -10.02
C VAL A 346 -21.54 -17.30 -10.03
N PRO A 347 -20.57 -18.09 -10.52
CA PRO A 347 -19.17 -17.70 -10.59
C PRO A 347 -18.96 -16.79 -11.79
N HIS A 348 -19.48 -15.57 -11.75
CA HIS A 348 -19.20 -14.57 -12.77
C HIS A 348 -18.07 -13.66 -12.26
N MET A 349 -17.02 -13.52 -13.07
CA MET A 349 -15.98 -12.50 -12.89
C MET A 349 -16.68 -11.15 -12.70
N GLN A 350 -16.59 -10.56 -11.52
CA GLN A 350 -17.29 -9.31 -11.22
C GLN A 350 -16.65 -8.19 -12.03
N ASP A 351 -17.32 -7.74 -13.08
CA ASP A 351 -16.93 -6.54 -13.82
C ASP A 351 -17.06 -5.31 -12.91
N ALA A 352 -16.25 -4.27 -13.14
CA ALA A 352 -16.31 -3.01 -12.40
C ALA A 352 -17.72 -2.42 -12.38
N ASP A 353 -18.53 -2.66 -13.43
CA ASP A 353 -19.94 -2.25 -13.47
C ASP A 353 -20.78 -2.98 -12.43
N HIS A 354 -20.59 -4.29 -12.28
CA HIS A 354 -21.32 -5.09 -11.31
C HIS A 354 -20.96 -4.66 -9.88
N ILE A 355 -19.66 -4.50 -9.59
CA ILE A 355 -19.20 -4.08 -8.26
C ILE A 355 -19.78 -2.70 -7.93
N TRP A 356 -19.68 -1.75 -8.87
CA TRP A 356 -20.18 -0.40 -8.66
C TRP A 356 -21.69 -0.34 -8.46
N ARG A 357 -22.47 -1.11 -9.23
CA ARG A 357 -23.94 -1.19 -9.06
C ARG A 357 -24.35 -1.55 -7.64
N GLY A 358 -23.59 -2.42 -6.96
CA GLY A 358 -23.82 -2.78 -5.56
C GLY A 358 -23.71 -1.59 -4.59
N PHE A 359 -22.98 -0.54 -4.97
CA PHE A 359 -22.75 0.67 -4.17
C PHE A 359 -23.50 1.90 -4.67
N GLU A 360 -24.25 1.80 -5.76
CA GLU A 360 -24.84 2.98 -6.41
C GLU A 360 -25.88 3.71 -5.56
N THR A 361 -26.56 2.98 -4.66
CA THR A 361 -27.57 3.50 -3.73
C THR A 361 -27.04 3.70 -2.32
N THR A 362 -25.81 3.27 -2.03
CA THR A 362 -25.19 3.39 -0.71
C THR A 362 -24.84 4.85 -0.43
N SER A 363 -25.23 5.35 0.75
CA SER A 363 -24.87 6.69 1.19
C SER A 363 -23.34 6.82 1.33
N ASN A 364 -22.79 8.02 1.13
CA ASN A 364 -21.33 8.19 1.13
C ASN A 364 -20.68 7.80 2.46
N GLU A 365 -21.37 8.02 3.58
CA GLU A 365 -20.91 7.68 4.93
C GLU A 365 -20.84 6.17 5.17
N GLN A 366 -21.61 5.40 4.42
CA GLN A 366 -21.66 3.93 4.51
C GLN A 366 -20.73 3.24 3.51
N LEU A 367 -20.04 4.00 2.65
CA LEU A 367 -19.16 3.41 1.64
C LEU A 367 -17.85 2.92 2.28
N PRO A 368 -17.37 1.72 1.89
CA PRO A 368 -16.08 1.22 2.35
C PRO A 368 -14.94 2.21 2.06
N VAL A 369 -13.94 2.25 2.94
CA VAL A 369 -12.84 3.23 2.85
C VAL A 369 -12.07 3.12 1.54
N TRP A 370 -11.89 1.92 0.98
CA TRP A 370 -11.13 1.69 -0.26
C TRP A 370 -11.79 2.33 -1.49
N ILE A 371 -13.13 2.43 -1.52
CA ILE A 371 -13.88 3.09 -2.59
C ILE A 371 -14.25 4.53 -2.22
N SER A 372 -14.17 4.90 -0.94
CA SER A 372 -14.48 6.26 -0.47
C SER A 372 -13.56 7.30 -1.09
N ASP A 373 -14.16 8.41 -1.52
CA ASP A 373 -13.50 9.58 -2.10
C ASP A 373 -13.77 10.86 -1.30
N GLN A 374 -14.33 10.72 -0.10
CA GLN A 374 -14.49 11.82 0.85
C GLN A 374 -13.29 11.93 1.77
N THR A 375 -12.66 10.79 2.09
CA THR A 375 -11.55 10.74 3.03
C THR A 375 -10.28 10.23 2.37
N LEU A 376 -9.13 10.63 2.93
CA LEU A 376 -7.84 10.01 2.62
C LEU A 376 -7.63 8.69 3.38
N GLY A 377 -8.69 8.08 3.92
CA GLY A 377 -8.62 6.86 4.73
C GLY A 377 -8.34 7.10 6.22
N GLY A 378 -8.09 8.32 6.68
CA GLY A 378 -7.84 8.58 8.10
C GLY A 378 -6.71 7.68 8.64
N ASN A 379 -7.01 6.84 9.64
CA ASN A 379 -6.04 5.91 10.23
C ASN A 379 -5.98 4.55 9.51
N THR A 380 -6.75 4.32 8.44
CA THR A 380 -6.75 3.01 7.76
C THR A 380 -5.44 2.72 7.06
N LEU A 381 -4.70 3.74 6.60
CA LEU A 381 -3.35 3.55 6.03
C LEU A 381 -2.39 2.98 7.08
N SER A 382 -2.47 3.41 8.34
CA SER A 382 -1.65 2.83 9.42
C SER A 382 -2.13 1.45 9.85
N GLN A 383 -3.44 1.16 9.79
CA GLN A 383 -4.01 -0.11 10.24
C GLN A 383 -3.91 -1.23 9.21
N HIS A 384 -4.07 -0.89 7.93
CA HIS A 384 -4.17 -1.84 6.82
C HIS A 384 -3.14 -1.59 5.71
N GLY A 385 -2.24 -0.62 5.89
CA GLY A 385 -1.24 -0.31 4.87
C GLY A 385 -1.88 0.18 3.58
N MET A 386 -1.21 -0.09 2.47
CA MET A 386 -1.75 0.23 1.14
C MET A 386 -3.02 -0.54 0.81
N ASN A 387 -3.27 -1.71 1.43
CA ASN A 387 -4.50 -2.48 1.23
C ASN A 387 -5.76 -1.70 1.64
N ALA A 388 -5.65 -0.64 2.44
CA ALA A 388 -6.75 0.29 2.73
C ALA A 388 -7.34 0.98 1.47
N PHE A 389 -6.57 1.02 0.37
CA PHE A 389 -6.93 1.68 -0.89
C PHE A 389 -7.19 0.69 -2.02
N LEU A 390 -7.25 -0.61 -1.72
CA LEU A 390 -7.42 -1.69 -2.68
C LEU A 390 -8.77 -2.36 -2.52
N LEU A 391 -9.32 -2.90 -3.61
CA LEU A 391 -10.50 -3.75 -3.57
C LEU A 391 -10.22 -4.98 -2.69
N PRO A 392 -11.05 -5.29 -1.67
CA PRO A 392 -10.85 -6.46 -0.83
C PRO A 392 -10.90 -7.77 -1.60
N GLN A 393 -10.21 -8.78 -1.08
CA GLN A 393 -10.12 -10.11 -1.68
C GLN A 393 -11.49 -10.79 -1.86
N ASP A 394 -12.48 -10.46 -1.03
CA ASP A 394 -13.83 -11.04 -1.07
C ASP A 394 -14.62 -10.72 -2.34
N TYR A 395 -14.18 -9.71 -3.12
CA TYR A 395 -14.81 -9.35 -4.40
C TYR A 395 -14.26 -10.15 -5.58
N PHE A 396 -13.19 -10.93 -5.37
CA PHE A 396 -12.61 -11.79 -6.38
C PHE A 396 -13.14 -13.22 -6.23
N PRO A 397 -13.25 -13.98 -7.33
CA PRO A 397 -13.55 -15.40 -7.24
C PRO A 397 -12.50 -16.07 -6.33
N PRO A 398 -12.90 -17.03 -5.48
CA PRO A 398 -11.97 -17.71 -4.60
C PRO A 398 -10.82 -18.27 -5.43
N ALA A 399 -9.58 -17.97 -5.00
CA ALA A 399 -8.39 -18.49 -5.66
C ALA A 399 -8.53 -20.01 -5.81
N THR A 400 -8.30 -20.52 -7.01
CA THR A 400 -8.24 -21.97 -7.25
C THR A 400 -7.23 -22.54 -6.26
N GLN A 401 -7.69 -23.38 -5.33
CA GLN A 401 -6.80 -24.06 -4.40
C GLN A 401 -5.85 -24.94 -5.22
N ILE A 402 -4.61 -24.49 -5.36
CA ILE A 402 -3.54 -25.32 -5.90
C ILE A 402 -3.10 -26.20 -4.73
N TRP A 403 -3.65 -27.42 -4.68
CA TRP A 403 -3.25 -28.47 -3.75
C TRP A 403 -1.91 -29.09 -4.18
#